data_AF-A0A1G1FXS6-F1
#
_entry.id   AF-A0A1G1FXS6-F1
#
_cell.length_a   1.000
_cell.length_b   1.000
_cell.length_c   1.000
_cell.angle_alpha   90.00
_cell.angle_beta   90.00
_cell.angle_gamma   90.00
#
_symmetry.space_group_name_H-M   'P 1'
#
loop_
_entity.id
_entity.type
_entity.pdbx_description
1 polymer ?
#
loop_
_entity_poly.entity_id
_entity_poly.type
_entity_poly.pdbx_seq_one_letter_code
_entity_poly.pdbx_strand_id
1 'polypeptide(L)'
;MILLKRVYKQVFLVLLPLALLSAFIEWKRLPFSILIGGILGVVNLRGLTRGVEGLILTHRPTAKIVIFSLLRLAMLAAILTFLVAFKIVNIFGILIGFTVVFIMIIKEGLKVAKEL
;
A
#
# COMPACT_ATOMS: atom_id res chain seq x y z
N MET A 1 16.21 1.23 -1.06
CA MET A 1 15.88 -0.23 -0.98
C MET A 1 15.80 -0.81 0.45
N ILE A 2 16.67 -0.42 1.39
CA ILE A 2 16.67 -0.96 2.77
C ILE A 2 15.36 -0.65 3.51
N LEU A 3 14.86 0.58 3.38
CA LEU A 3 13.59 1.04 3.95
C LEU A 3 12.41 0.17 3.48
N LEU A 4 12.34 -0.10 2.17
CA LEU A 4 11.29 -0.92 1.55
C LEU A 4 11.29 -2.36 2.10
N LYS A 5 12.46 -2.99 2.23
CA LYS A 5 12.58 -4.34 2.79
C LYS A 5 12.10 -4.40 4.24
N ARG A 6 12.41 -3.37 5.04
CA ARG A 6 12.01 -3.30 6.45
C ARG A 6 10.50 -3.09 6.59
N VAL A 7 9.92 -2.21 5.77
CA VAL A 7 8.47 -2.01 5.69
C VAL A 7 7.78 -3.31 5.27
N TYR A 8 8.26 -4.04 4.26
CA TYR A 8 7.67 -5.32 3.87
C TYR A 8 7.65 -6.35 4.99
N LYS A 9 8.75 -6.45 5.76
CA LYS A 9 8.82 -7.34 6.92
C LYS A 9 7.82 -6.95 8.02
N GLN A 10 7.75 -5.66 8.37
CA GLN A 10 6.82 -5.15 9.39
C GLN A 10 5.36 -5.30 8.95
N VAL A 11 5.08 -4.98 7.70
CA VAL A 11 3.76 -5.10 7.09
C VAL A 11 3.30 -6.55 7.12
N PHE A 12 4.13 -7.51 6.73
CA PHE A 12 3.78 -8.94 6.82
C PHE A 12 3.53 -9.37 8.27
N LEU A 13 4.39 -8.95 9.20
CA LEU A 13 4.29 -9.29 10.62
C LEU A 13 3.02 -8.73 11.27
N VAL A 14 2.51 -7.57 10.81
CA VAL A 14 1.33 -6.91 11.38
C VAL A 14 0.04 -7.27 10.64
N LEU A 15 0.06 -7.38 9.30
CA LEU A 15 -1.13 -7.74 8.52
C LEU A 15 -1.60 -9.16 8.78
N LEU A 16 -0.69 -10.12 8.95
CA LEU A 16 -1.05 -11.53 9.10
C LEU A 16 -1.86 -11.76 10.40
N PRO A 17 -1.40 -11.29 11.59
CA PRO A 17 -2.20 -11.38 12.80
C PRO A 17 -3.48 -10.56 12.71
N LEU A 18 -3.45 -9.37 12.11
CA LEU A 18 -4.64 -8.53 11.99
C LEU A 18 -5.72 -9.17 11.12
N ALA A 19 -5.33 -9.81 10.01
CA ALA A 19 -6.23 -10.56 9.16
C ALA A 19 -6.82 -11.77 9.90
N LEU A 20 -5.98 -12.52 10.65
CA LEU A 20 -6.45 -13.63 11.48
C LEU A 20 -7.45 -13.16 12.56
N LEU A 21 -7.15 -12.06 13.26
CA LEU A 21 -8.05 -11.50 14.27
C LEU A 21 -9.37 -11.01 13.67
N SER A 22 -9.32 -10.42 12.47
CA SER A 22 -10.52 -9.96 11.78
C SER A 22 -11.46 -11.10 11.36
N ALA A 23 -10.94 -12.34 11.28
CA ALA A 23 -11.75 -13.52 10.96
C ALA A 23 -12.77 -13.84 12.06
N PHE A 24 -12.51 -13.42 13.31
CA PHE A 24 -13.46 -13.53 14.42
C PHE A 24 -14.66 -12.57 14.30
N ILE A 25 -14.53 -11.48 13.52
CA ILE A 25 -15.63 -10.53 13.26
C ILE A 25 -16.42 -10.98 12.03
N GLU A 26 -15.72 -11.19 10.90
CA GLU A 26 -16.34 -11.64 9.66
C GLU A 26 -15.39 -12.58 8.91
N TRP A 27 -15.63 -13.88 9.00
CA TRP A 27 -14.69 -14.93 8.56
C TRP A 27 -14.24 -14.86 7.09
N LYS A 28 -15.12 -14.44 6.17
CA LYS A 28 -14.87 -14.58 4.73
C LYS A 28 -14.31 -13.31 4.07
N ARG A 29 -15.01 -12.18 4.19
CA ARG A 29 -14.67 -11.00 3.37
C ARG A 29 -13.64 -10.12 4.06
N LEU A 30 -13.73 -9.93 5.37
CA LEU A 30 -12.91 -8.95 6.08
C LEU A 30 -11.40 -9.29 6.11
N PRO A 31 -10.97 -10.51 6.50
CA PRO A 31 -9.55 -10.92 6.45
C PRO A 31 -8.97 -10.79 5.05
N PHE A 32 -9.70 -11.28 4.06
CA PHE A 32 -9.28 -11.26 2.67
C PHE A 32 -9.12 -9.83 2.16
N SER A 33 -10.06 -8.95 2.53
CA SER A 33 -10.02 -7.53 2.16
C SER A 33 -8.85 -6.79 2.81
N ILE A 34 -8.53 -7.11 4.07
CA ILE A 34 -7.36 -6.57 4.77
C ILE A 34 -6.08 -6.99 4.07
N LEU A 35 -5.94 -8.26 3.69
CA LEU A 35 -4.79 -8.75 2.95
C LEU A 35 -4.67 -8.08 1.57
N ILE A 36 -5.77 -7.98 0.82
CA ILE A 36 -5.79 -7.27 -0.47
C ILE A 36 -5.41 -5.80 -0.30
N GLY A 37 -6.00 -5.10 0.66
CA GLY A 37 -5.66 -3.70 0.94
C GLY A 37 -4.19 -3.52 1.28
N GLY A 38 -3.63 -4.44 2.06
CA GLY A 38 -2.20 -4.49 2.37
C GLY A 38 -1.31 -4.72 1.15
N ILE A 39 -1.68 -5.68 0.29
CA ILE A 39 -0.96 -5.93 -0.98
C ILE A 39 -1.00 -4.70 -1.88
N LEU A 40 -2.19 -4.09 -2.05
CA LEU A 40 -2.35 -2.87 -2.83
C LEU A 40 -1.51 -1.71 -2.26
N GLY A 41 -1.48 -1.56 -0.93
CA GLY A 41 -0.63 -0.58 -0.26
C GLY A 41 0.86 -0.80 -0.52
N VAL A 42 1.32 -2.05 -0.44
CA VAL A 42 2.72 -2.43 -0.70
C VAL A 42 3.13 -2.19 -2.15
N VAL A 43 2.26 -2.55 -3.10
CA VAL A 43 2.48 -2.29 -4.52
C VAL A 43 2.49 -0.78 -4.79
N ASN A 44 1.58 -0.04 -4.15
CA ASN A 44 1.53 1.42 -4.26
C ASN A 44 2.81 2.08 -3.73
N LEU A 45 3.31 1.64 -2.57
CA LEU A 45 4.58 2.09 -2.00
C LEU A 45 5.73 1.91 -2.99
N ARG A 46 5.85 0.73 -3.60
CA ARG A 46 6.92 0.45 -4.59
C ARG A 46 6.83 1.40 -5.79
N GLY A 47 5.62 1.74 -6.21
CA GLY A 47 5.40 2.76 -7.23
C GLY A 47 5.81 4.14 -6.76
N LEU A 48 5.51 4.52 -5.51
CA LEU A 48 5.87 5.81 -4.93
C LEU A 48 7.38 5.97 -4.82
N THR A 49 8.10 4.97 -4.30
CA THR A 49 9.56 5.05 -4.16
C THR A 49 10.24 5.24 -5.51
N ARG A 50 9.79 4.52 -6.55
CA ARG A 50 10.32 4.69 -7.91
C ARG A 50 10.01 6.07 -8.50
N GLY A 51 8.80 6.58 -8.26
CA GLY A 51 8.40 7.91 -8.71
C GLY A 51 9.26 9.00 -8.07
N VAL A 52 9.46 8.92 -6.75
CA VAL A 52 10.27 9.86 -5.98
C VAL A 52 11.75 9.79 -6.36
N GLU A 53 12.34 8.59 -6.45
CA GLU A 53 13.73 8.40 -6.92
C GLU A 53 13.92 9.00 -8.32
N GLY A 54 12.97 8.78 -9.24
CA GLY A 54 13.00 9.37 -10.57
C GLY A 54 12.97 10.89 -10.56
N LEU A 55 12.13 11.51 -9.72
CA LEU A 55 12.02 12.97 -9.59
C LEU A 55 13.29 13.60 -9.01
N ILE A 56 13.86 13.00 -7.96
CA ILE A 56 15.10 13.48 -7.33
C ILE A 56 16.26 13.47 -8.32
N LEU A 57 16.37 12.42 -9.14
CA LEU A 57 17.45 12.31 -10.14
C LEU A 57 17.30 13.28 -11.32
N THR A 58 16.07 13.56 -11.76
CA THR A 58 15.84 14.41 -12.95
C THR A 58 15.60 15.90 -12.63
N HIS A 59 15.46 16.30 -11.36
CA HIS A 59 15.17 17.67 -10.87
C HIS A 59 13.90 18.34 -11.44
N ARG A 60 13.30 17.81 -12.52
CA ARG A 60 12.00 18.20 -13.07
C ARG A 60 11.13 16.97 -13.32
N PRO A 61 9.81 17.05 -13.03
CA PRO A 61 8.89 16.00 -13.42
C PRO A 61 8.92 15.80 -14.94
N THR A 62 9.53 14.72 -15.40
CA THR A 62 9.45 14.34 -16.81
C THR A 62 8.01 13.91 -17.09
N ALA A 63 7.44 14.26 -18.26
CA ALA A 63 6.09 13.86 -18.66
C ALA A 63 5.83 12.36 -18.46
N LYS A 64 6.86 11.53 -18.69
CA LYS A 64 6.86 10.09 -18.39
C LYS A 64 6.50 9.78 -16.94
N ILE A 65 7.12 10.42 -15.95
CA ILE A 65 6.87 10.19 -14.51
C ILE A 65 5.42 10.55 -14.15
N VAL A 66 4.92 11.67 -14.69
CA VAL A 66 3.55 12.13 -14.47
C VAL A 66 2.54 11.14 -15.07
N ILE A 67 2.73 10.74 -16.33
CA ILE A 67 1.86 9.78 -17.02
C ILE A 67 1.84 8.43 -16.30
N PHE A 68 2.99 7.90 -15.90
CA PHE A 68 3.05 6.63 -15.13
C PHE A 68 2.37 6.75 -13.77
N SER A 69 2.45 7.93 -13.12
CA SER A 69 1.79 8.17 -11.84
C SER A 69 0.28 8.21 -11.97
N LEU A 70 -0.23 8.86 -13.03
CA LEU A 70 -1.66 8.91 -13.37
C LEU A 70 -2.19 7.53 -13.77
N LEU A 71 -1.45 6.80 -14.62
CA LEU A 71 -1.82 5.45 -15.03
C LEU A 71 -1.85 4.49 -13.84
N ARG A 72 -0.90 4.60 -12.92
CA ARG A 72 -0.92 3.85 -11.66
C ARG A 72 -2.16 4.19 -10.84
N LEU A 73 -2.50 5.47 -10.69
CA LEU A 73 -3.69 5.89 -9.94
C LEU A 73 -4.98 5.34 -10.60
N ALA A 74 -5.10 5.45 -11.93
CA ALA A 74 -6.21 4.93 -12.69
C ALA A 74 -6.34 3.41 -12.56
N MET A 75 -5.22 2.67 -12.63
CA MET A 75 -5.20 1.22 -12.42
C MET A 75 -5.63 0.86 -11.00
N LEU A 76 -5.14 1.57 -9.99
CA LEU A 76 -5.49 1.32 -8.59
C LEU A 76 -6.98 1.59 -8.34
N ALA A 77 -7.51 2.69 -8.90
CA ALA A 77 -8.93 2.99 -8.89
C ALA A 77 -9.74 1.91 -9.60
N ALA A 78 -9.35 1.48 -10.79
CA ALA A 78 -10.04 0.43 -11.55
C ALA A 78 -10.08 -0.90 -10.78
N ILE A 79 -8.97 -1.31 -10.16
CA ILE A 79 -8.90 -2.51 -9.33
C ILE A 79 -9.84 -2.39 -8.13
N LEU A 80 -9.82 -1.26 -7.42
CA LEU A 80 -10.70 -1.02 -6.28
C LEU A 80 -12.18 -1.02 -6.68
N THR A 81 -12.52 -0.31 -7.76
CA THR A 81 -13.88 -0.28 -8.31
C THR A 81 -14.35 -1.67 -8.69
N PHE A 82 -13.52 -2.46 -9.37
CA PHE A 82 -13.84 -3.84 -9.72
C PHE A 82 -14.11 -4.69 -8.47
N LEU A 83 -13.19 -4.69 -7.50
CA LEU A 83 -13.33 -5.52 -6.30
C LEU A 83 -14.60 -5.17 -5.50
N VAL A 84 -14.93 -3.87 -5.40
CA VAL A 84 -16.12 -3.40 -4.69
C VAL A 84 -17.41 -3.67 -5.48
N ALA A 85 -17.40 -3.44 -6.80
CA ALA A 85 -18.58 -3.66 -7.66
C ALA A 85 -19.03 -5.13 -7.66
N PHE A 86 -18.08 -6.06 -7.69
CA PHE A 86 -18.37 -7.50 -7.61
C PHE A 86 -18.56 -8.01 -6.17
N LYS A 87 -18.54 -7.12 -5.16
CA LYS A 87 -18.68 -7.45 -3.73
C LYS A 87 -17.71 -8.55 -3.26
N ILE A 88 -16.55 -8.64 -3.89
CA ILE A 88 -15.50 -9.62 -3.56
C ILE A 88 -14.86 -9.26 -2.22
N VAL A 89 -14.81 -7.96 -1.92
CA VAL A 89 -14.14 -7.38 -0.76
C VAL A 89 -15.06 -6.43 0.00
N ASN A 90 -14.78 -6.29 1.29
CA ASN A 90 -15.27 -5.23 2.16
C ASN A 90 -14.35 -4.01 2.03
N ILE A 91 -14.92 -2.86 1.69
CA ILE A 91 -14.16 -1.61 1.50
C ILE A 91 -13.43 -1.20 2.79
N PHE A 92 -14.03 -1.43 3.96
CA PHE A 92 -13.39 -1.15 5.25
C PHE A 92 -12.17 -2.03 5.48
N GLY A 93 -12.25 -3.31 5.10
CA GLY A 93 -11.10 -4.21 5.19
C GLY A 93 -9.94 -3.73 4.31
N ILE A 94 -10.22 -3.31 3.08
CA ILE A 94 -9.19 -2.72 2.20
C ILE A 94 -8.56 -1.48 2.84
N LEU A 95 -9.40 -0.57 3.36
CA LEU A 95 -8.93 0.66 3.99
C LEU A 95 -8.04 0.36 5.20
N ILE A 96 -8.40 -0.61 6.04
CA ILE A 96 -7.60 -1.06 7.18
C ILE A 96 -6.23 -1.56 6.69
N GLY A 97 -6.21 -2.48 5.73
CA GLY A 97 -4.98 -3.05 5.20
C GLY A 97 -4.06 -1.98 4.59
N PHE A 98 -4.63 -1.05 3.83
CA PHE A 98 -3.89 0.07 3.22
C PHE A 98 -3.34 1.02 4.29
N THR A 99 -4.13 1.32 5.32
CA THR A 99 -3.74 2.21 6.42
C THR A 99 -2.60 1.62 7.25
N VAL A 100 -2.62 0.32 7.53
CA VAL A 100 -1.52 -0.36 8.22
C VAL A 100 -0.21 -0.18 7.45
N VAL A 101 -0.24 -0.39 6.13
CA VAL A 101 0.93 -0.16 5.28
C VAL A 101 1.38 1.29 5.34
N PHE A 102 0.44 2.24 5.22
CA PHE A 102 0.72 3.67 5.28
C PHE A 102 1.40 4.07 6.60
N ILE A 103 0.90 3.60 7.74
CA ILE A 103 1.49 3.85 9.06
C ILE A 103 2.92 3.30 9.14
N MET A 104 3.17 2.08 8.64
CA MET A 104 4.52 1.50 8.64
C MET A 104 5.50 2.32 7.80
N ILE A 105 5.05 2.85 6.65
CA ILE A 105 5.86 3.72 5.80
C ILE A 105 6.21 5.01 6.53
N ILE A 106 5.23 5.68 7.13
CA ILE A 106 5.45 6.94 7.86
C ILE A 106 6.40 6.71 9.03
N LYS A 107 6.15 5.68 9.83
CA LYS A 107 6.99 5.33 10.98
C LYS A 107 8.44 5.07 10.56
N GLU A 108 8.65 4.30 9.50
CA GLU A 108 9.98 3.97 9.03
C GLU A 108 10.66 5.17 8.35
N GLY A 109 9.90 5.97 7.60
CA GLY A 109 10.38 7.21 6.99
C GLY A 109 10.85 8.22 8.04
N LEU A 110 10.08 8.41 9.11
CA LEU A 110 10.44 9.28 10.24
C LEU A 110 11.68 8.78 10.98
N LYS A 111 11.81 7.46 11.16
CA LYS A 111 13.00 6.88 11.81
C LYS A 111 14.27 7.18 11.01
N VAL A 112 14.23 6.99 9.69
CA VAL A 112 15.38 7.28 8.81
C VAL A 112 15.68 8.77 8.77
N ALA A 113 14.67 9.63 8.75
CA ALA A 113 14.86 11.08 8.78
C ALA A 113 15.52 11.59 10.07
N LYS A 114 15.34 10.88 11.19
CA LYS A 114 15.97 11.21 12.48
C LYS A 114 17.40 10.67 12.62
N GLU A 115 17.75 9.66 11.84
CA GLU A 115 19.10 9.06 11.80
C GLU A 115 20.04 9.81 10.82
N LEU A 116 19.50 10.74 10.01
CA LEU A 116 20.22 11.68 9.14
C LEU A 116 20.54 12.98 9.89
#